data_AF-A0AAN5LDU3-F1
#
_entry.id   AF-A0AAN5LDU3-F1
#
_cell.length_a   1.000
_cell.length_b   1.000
_cell.length_c   1.000
_cell.angle_alpha   90.00
_cell.angle_beta   90.00
_cell.angle_gamma   90.00
#
_symmetry.space_group_name_H-M   'P 1'
#
loop_
_entity.id
_entity.type
_entity.pdbx_description
1 polymer ?
#
loop_
_entity_poly.entity_id
_entity_poly.type
_entity_poly.pdbx_seq_one_letter_code
_entity_poly.pdbx_strand_id
1 'polypeptide(L)'
;MKKSEGLQAIEKPLASLPHAIGKHILDHIYKLTHYEPVIGIMGKTGVGKSSLCNALFQSEVTPISDVHACTRDVLRFRLSRDQHSLILVDLPGLGESEQRDEEYESLYRNILPELDLILWVIKADDRAFSVDECFYWRVMTGYQQRVLFVVNQVDKIEPSHEWYVTGNAPSPHQLVNIEARLASIRQLFSPLHPVCAVSARTEWNLPSMVETMMRCLPDRATSPVATQLHGRLCNEPVKKQARESFVSAVGEVFDSAEAASFIAAPLKAIIRTVRDAIASVARAVWDWIFF
;
A
#
# COMPACT_ATOMS: atom_id res chain seq x y z
N MET A 1 6.47 -20.70 19.49
CA MET A 1 5.40 -21.36 18.71
C MET A 1 5.78 -21.35 17.24
N LYS A 2 5.52 -22.42 16.50
CA LYS A 2 5.76 -22.48 15.03
C LYS A 2 4.63 -21.74 14.28
N LYS A 3 4.90 -21.21 13.07
CA LYS A 3 3.90 -20.58 12.16
C LYS A 3 2.60 -21.40 12.01
N SER A 4 2.71 -22.73 11.98
CA SER A 4 1.57 -23.67 11.93
C SER A 4 0.70 -23.67 13.21
N GLU A 5 1.27 -23.40 14.38
CA GLU A 5 0.55 -23.37 15.66
C GLU A 5 -0.29 -22.09 15.81
N GLY A 6 0.11 -20.98 15.17
CA GLY A 6 -0.66 -19.74 15.16
C GLY A 6 -2.00 -19.88 14.43
N LEU A 7 -1.99 -20.55 13.27
CA LEU A 7 -3.21 -20.86 12.50
C LEU A 7 -4.10 -21.89 13.21
N GLN A 8 -3.50 -22.92 13.83
CA GLN A 8 -4.23 -23.89 14.66
C GLN A 8 -4.93 -23.23 15.86
N ALA A 9 -4.37 -22.16 16.42
CA ALA A 9 -5.00 -21.41 17.50
C ALA A 9 -6.31 -20.72 17.04
N ILE A 10 -6.41 -20.33 15.76
CA ILE A 10 -7.63 -19.73 15.15
C ILE A 10 -8.71 -20.79 14.90
N GLU A 11 -8.33 -22.05 14.67
CA GLU A 11 -9.28 -23.14 14.41
C GLU A 11 -10.10 -23.53 15.66
N LYS A 12 -9.50 -23.45 16.84
CA LYS A 12 -10.13 -23.91 18.09
C LYS A 12 -11.44 -23.16 18.42
N PRO A 13 -11.53 -21.82 18.32
CA PRO A 13 -12.81 -21.12 18.49
C PRO A 13 -13.86 -21.43 17.41
N LEU A 14 -13.46 -21.84 16.20
CA LEU A 14 -14.39 -22.17 15.12
C LEU A 14 -15.13 -23.50 15.36
N ALA A 15 -14.63 -24.36 16.25
CA ALA A 15 -15.22 -25.67 16.54
C ALA A 15 -16.64 -25.59 17.12
N SER A 16 -17.04 -24.45 17.68
CA SER A 16 -18.42 -24.23 18.16
C SER A 16 -19.41 -23.87 17.06
N LEU A 17 -18.94 -23.61 15.83
CA LEU A 17 -19.79 -23.32 14.67
C LEU A 17 -20.12 -24.61 13.89
N PRO A 18 -21.25 -24.64 13.16
CA PRO A 18 -21.51 -25.69 12.19
C PRO A 18 -20.33 -25.82 11.21
N HIS A 19 -19.92 -27.06 10.93
CA HIS A 19 -18.71 -27.37 10.16
C HIS A 19 -18.62 -26.60 8.83
N ALA A 20 -19.74 -26.45 8.10
CA ALA A 20 -19.77 -25.70 6.84
C ALA A 20 -19.40 -24.22 7.01
N ILE A 21 -19.91 -23.58 8.07
CA ILE A 21 -19.65 -22.16 8.37
C ILE A 21 -18.23 -21.98 8.90
N GLY A 22 -17.83 -22.82 9.85
CA GLY A 22 -16.47 -22.80 10.40
C GLY A 22 -15.41 -22.98 9.31
N LYS A 23 -15.62 -23.94 8.40
CA LYS A 23 -14.74 -24.15 7.24
C LYS A 23 -14.70 -22.94 6.30
N HIS A 24 -15.86 -22.38 5.95
CA HIS A 24 -15.93 -21.21 5.08
C HIS A 24 -15.17 -20.00 5.67
N ILE A 25 -15.35 -19.73 6.96
CA ILE A 25 -14.64 -18.66 7.66
C ILE A 25 -13.13 -18.93 7.67
N LEU A 26 -12.73 -20.15 8.01
CA LEU A 26 -11.33 -20.55 8.04
C LEU A 26 -10.66 -20.38 6.67
N ASP A 27 -11.31 -20.83 5.59
CA ASP A 27 -10.81 -20.68 4.21
C ASP A 27 -10.62 -19.20 3.84
N HIS A 28 -11.52 -18.32 4.30
CA HIS A 28 -11.38 -16.87 4.10
C HIS A 28 -10.24 -16.27 4.91
N ILE A 29 -10.04 -16.67 6.16
CA ILE A 29 -8.90 -16.23 6.98
C ILE A 29 -7.59 -16.70 6.34
N TYR A 30 -7.51 -17.94 5.85
CA TYR A 30 -6.34 -18.43 5.11
C TYR A 30 -6.05 -17.61 3.86
N LYS A 31 -7.08 -17.15 3.12
CA LYS A 31 -6.90 -16.23 1.99
C LYS A 31 -6.37 -14.87 2.44
N LEU A 32 -6.77 -14.36 3.60
CA LEU A 32 -6.24 -13.10 4.14
C LEU A 32 -4.76 -13.23 4.51
N THR A 33 -4.35 -14.35 5.10
CA THR A 33 -2.93 -14.54 5.47
C THR A 33 -2.02 -14.73 4.26
N HIS A 34 -2.55 -15.16 3.12
CA HIS A 34 -1.80 -15.35 1.87
C HIS A 34 -2.18 -14.32 0.80
N TYR A 35 -2.84 -13.22 1.19
CA TYR A 35 -3.22 -12.18 0.26
C TYR A 35 -1.96 -11.53 -0.33
N GLU A 36 -1.92 -11.39 -1.64
CA GLU A 36 -0.81 -10.75 -2.37
C GLU A 36 -1.27 -9.35 -2.81
N PRO A 37 -0.83 -8.28 -2.11
CA PRO A 37 -1.24 -6.94 -2.47
C PRO A 37 -0.62 -6.51 -3.79
N VAL A 38 -1.27 -5.57 -4.46
CA VAL A 38 -0.76 -4.96 -5.69
C VAL A 38 -0.63 -3.45 -5.51
N ILE A 39 0.60 -2.94 -5.51
CA ILE A 39 0.88 -1.50 -5.39
C ILE A 39 1.37 -0.98 -6.74
N GLY A 40 0.65 -0.01 -7.29
CA GLY A 40 1.06 0.71 -8.49
C GLY A 40 1.94 1.90 -8.14
N ILE A 41 2.98 2.14 -8.93
CA ILE A 41 3.88 3.29 -8.77
C ILE A 41 3.87 4.06 -10.08
N MET A 42 3.40 5.30 -10.00
CA MET A 42 3.08 6.14 -11.15
C MET A 42 3.77 7.49 -11.04
N GLY A 43 3.94 8.14 -12.19
CA GLY A 43 4.56 9.46 -12.29
C GLY A 43 5.52 9.56 -13.45
N LYS A 44 5.86 10.79 -13.83
CA LYS A 44 6.78 11.10 -14.93
C LYS A 44 8.12 10.34 -14.86
N THR A 45 8.79 10.25 -16.00
CA THR A 45 10.17 9.74 -16.05
C THR A 45 11.10 10.65 -15.22
N GLY A 46 11.99 10.04 -14.43
CA GLY A 46 12.98 10.79 -13.63
C GLY A 46 12.48 11.35 -12.28
N VAL A 47 11.22 11.14 -11.88
CA VAL A 47 10.70 11.54 -10.54
C VAL A 47 11.27 10.70 -9.40
N GLY A 48 11.90 9.56 -9.70
CA GLY A 48 12.56 8.69 -8.73
C GLY A 48 11.70 7.54 -8.22
N LYS A 49 10.80 6.99 -9.06
CA LYS A 49 9.96 5.81 -8.77
C LYS A 49 10.80 4.63 -8.25
N SER A 50 11.76 4.17 -9.06
CA SER A 50 12.61 3.02 -8.72
C SER A 50 13.45 3.26 -7.45
N SER A 51 13.96 4.48 -7.26
CA SER A 51 14.68 4.85 -6.03
C SER A 51 13.78 4.78 -4.80
N LEU A 52 12.52 5.23 -4.92
CA LEU A 52 11.54 5.13 -3.84
C LEU A 52 11.21 3.65 -3.53
N CYS A 53 10.99 2.81 -4.55
CA CYS A 53 10.77 1.36 -4.34
C CYS A 53 11.89 0.73 -3.52
N ASN A 54 13.14 0.99 -3.93
CA ASN A 54 14.33 0.41 -3.30
C ASN A 54 14.53 0.92 -1.87
N ALA A 55 14.11 2.16 -1.59
CA ALA A 55 14.16 2.73 -0.24
C ALA A 55 13.06 2.17 0.67
N LEU A 56 11.90 1.79 0.10
CA LEU A 56 10.75 1.26 0.84
C LEU A 56 10.85 -0.24 1.13
N PHE A 57 11.26 -1.04 0.15
CA PHE A 57 11.17 -2.51 0.20
C PHE A 57 12.54 -3.19 0.15
N GLN A 58 12.69 -4.29 0.92
CA GLN A 58 13.97 -4.98 1.14
C GLN A 58 14.10 -6.31 0.39
N SER A 59 13.04 -6.78 -0.26
CA SER A 59 12.93 -8.16 -0.76
C SER A 59 13.66 -8.40 -2.08
N GLU A 60 13.99 -9.67 -2.34
CA GLU A 60 14.49 -10.10 -3.64
C GLU A 60 13.47 -9.77 -4.73
N VAL A 61 13.86 -8.91 -5.65
CA VAL A 61 13.03 -8.49 -6.76
C VAL A 61 13.10 -9.58 -7.82
N THR A 62 12.07 -10.39 -7.93
CA THR A 62 11.93 -11.31 -9.07
C THR A 62 11.05 -10.66 -10.14
N PRO A 63 11.56 -10.45 -11.37
CA PRO A 63 10.69 -10.02 -12.45
C PRO A 63 9.68 -11.14 -12.74
N ILE A 64 8.39 -10.79 -12.81
CA ILE A 64 7.38 -11.73 -13.30
C ILE A 64 7.52 -11.77 -14.82
N SER A 65 7.86 -12.94 -15.38
CA SER A 65 8.04 -13.14 -16.83
C SER A 65 6.75 -12.81 -17.61
N ASP A 66 6.86 -11.83 -18.52
CA ASP A 66 6.45 -11.87 -19.95
C ASP A 66 6.53 -10.46 -20.59
N VAL A 67 7.51 -9.64 -20.19
CA VAL A 67 7.65 -8.28 -20.73
C VAL A 67 9.11 -8.00 -21.07
N HIS A 68 9.41 -7.95 -22.36
CA HIS A 68 10.70 -7.54 -22.90
C HIS A 68 11.03 -6.13 -22.42
N ALA A 69 12.30 -5.92 -22.06
CA ALA A 69 12.81 -4.65 -21.55
C ALA A 69 12.63 -3.49 -22.56
N CYS A 70 11.54 -2.75 -22.41
CA CYS A 70 11.31 -1.42 -22.96
C CYS A 70 10.44 -0.64 -21.97
N THR A 71 10.74 0.65 -21.76
CA THR A 71 10.04 1.57 -20.84
C THR A 71 8.57 1.84 -21.20
N ARG A 72 7.98 1.06 -22.12
CA ARG A 72 6.65 1.24 -22.71
C ARG A 72 5.63 0.25 -22.17
N ASP A 73 6.09 -0.84 -21.57
CA ASP A 73 5.23 -1.90 -21.06
C ASP A 73 5.17 -1.86 -19.53
N VAL A 74 4.08 -2.41 -18.99
CA VAL A 74 3.85 -2.51 -17.54
C VAL A 74 4.85 -3.48 -16.96
N LEU A 75 5.70 -3.00 -16.06
CA LEU A 75 6.65 -3.87 -15.37
C LEU A 75 6.04 -4.34 -14.07
N ARG A 76 5.96 -5.66 -13.89
CA ARG A 76 5.48 -6.30 -12.67
C ARG A 76 6.65 -6.96 -11.94
N PHE A 77 6.85 -6.55 -10.70
CA PHE A 77 7.88 -7.08 -9.83
C PHE A 77 7.23 -7.80 -8.66
N ARG A 78 7.57 -9.08 -8.48
CA ARG A 78 7.13 -9.82 -7.30
C ARG A 78 8.21 -9.73 -6.23
N LEU A 79 7.85 -9.10 -5.12
CA LEU A 79 8.62 -9.12 -3.89
C LEU A 79 8.12 -10.29 -3.06
N SER A 80 9.02 -11.23 -2.74
CA SER A 80 8.67 -12.41 -1.95
C SER A 80 9.57 -12.49 -0.73
N ARG A 81 8.95 -12.76 0.43
CA ARG A 81 9.66 -13.03 1.68
C ARG A 81 8.88 -14.08 2.48
N ASP A 82 9.53 -15.19 2.79
CA ASP A 82 8.91 -16.37 3.38
C ASP A 82 7.69 -16.87 2.57
N GLN A 83 6.50 -16.78 3.15
CA GLN A 83 5.22 -17.21 2.54
C GLN A 83 4.38 -16.02 2.04
N HIS A 84 4.88 -14.79 2.20
CA HIS A 84 4.18 -13.56 1.87
C HIS A 84 4.81 -12.89 0.67
N SER A 85 3.98 -12.27 -0.15
CA SER A 85 4.43 -11.56 -1.34
C SER A 85 3.64 -10.29 -1.62
N LEU A 86 4.25 -9.41 -2.41
CA LEU A 86 3.72 -8.12 -2.85
C LEU A 86 4.08 -7.95 -4.32
N ILE A 87 3.12 -7.50 -5.12
CA ILE A 87 3.35 -7.13 -6.52
C ILE A 87 3.51 -5.61 -6.60
N LEU A 88 4.65 -5.16 -7.10
CA LEU A 88 4.84 -3.78 -7.52
C LEU A 88 4.58 -3.68 -9.03
N VAL A 89 3.76 -2.71 -9.41
CA VAL A 89 3.44 -2.42 -10.81
C VAL A 89 4.03 -1.06 -11.15
N ASP A 90 5.13 -1.05 -11.91
CA ASP A 90 5.71 0.18 -12.45
C ASP A 90 5.06 0.47 -13.80
N LEU A 91 4.36 1.60 -13.85
CA LEU A 91 3.64 2.03 -15.04
C LEU A 91 4.49 3.03 -15.82
N PRO A 92 4.39 3.02 -17.17
CA PRO A 92 5.14 3.95 -17.99
C PRO A 92 4.84 5.41 -17.60
N GLY A 93 5.87 6.24 -17.71
CA GLY A 93 5.81 7.65 -17.35
C GLY A 93 4.97 8.46 -18.34
N LEU A 94 4.21 9.41 -17.82
CA LEU A 94 3.30 10.27 -18.60
C LEU A 94 4.05 11.41 -19.30
N GLY A 95 3.48 11.92 -20.39
CA GLY A 95 3.93 13.16 -21.03
C GLY A 95 5.01 12.99 -22.10
N GLU A 96 5.07 11.83 -22.77
CA GLU A 96 5.95 11.64 -23.93
C GLU A 96 5.33 12.21 -25.22
N SER A 97 4.02 12.01 -25.45
CA SER A 97 3.21 12.64 -26.51
C SER A 97 1.72 12.38 -26.31
N GLU A 98 0.84 13.23 -26.88
CA GLU A 98 -0.63 13.06 -26.75
C GLU A 98 -1.14 11.69 -27.24
N GLN A 99 -0.64 11.21 -28.39
CA GLN A 99 -1.00 9.89 -28.92
C GLN A 99 -0.60 8.74 -27.97
N ARG A 100 0.56 8.86 -27.31
CA ARG A 100 1.01 7.84 -26.33
C ARG A 100 0.22 7.91 -25.05
N ASP A 101 -0.15 9.12 -24.63
CA ASP A 101 -0.97 9.30 -23.44
C ASP A 101 -2.35 8.64 -23.60
N GLU A 102 -2.95 8.65 -24.80
CA GLU A 102 -4.19 7.90 -25.09
C GLU A 102 -4.02 6.37 -24.98
N GLU A 103 -2.91 5.81 -25.47
CA GLU A 103 -2.59 4.39 -25.31
C GLU A 103 -2.40 4.02 -23.82
N TYR A 104 -1.70 4.89 -23.08
CA TYR A 104 -1.47 4.73 -21.65
C TYR A 104 -2.77 4.82 -20.83
N GLU A 105 -3.75 5.63 -21.22
CA GLU A 105 -5.05 5.65 -20.54
C GLU A 105 -5.71 4.27 -20.53
N SER A 106 -5.76 3.61 -21.68
CA SER A 106 -6.40 2.29 -21.80
C SER A 106 -5.68 1.24 -20.96
N LEU A 107 -4.35 1.30 -20.97
CA LEU A 107 -3.49 0.45 -20.16
C LEU A 107 -3.71 0.68 -18.65
N TYR A 108 -3.78 1.93 -18.20
CA TYR A 108 -4.06 2.26 -16.79
C TYR A 108 -5.45 1.76 -16.40
N ARG A 109 -6.48 1.98 -17.21
CA ARG A 109 -7.85 1.53 -16.91
C ARG A 109 -7.97 0.02 -16.72
N ASN A 110 -7.15 -0.77 -17.40
CA ASN A 110 -7.12 -2.22 -17.22
C ASN A 110 -6.47 -2.65 -15.90
N ILE A 111 -5.50 -1.88 -15.41
CA ILE A 111 -4.67 -2.25 -14.26
C ILE A 111 -5.22 -1.68 -12.95
N LEU A 112 -5.80 -0.47 -12.98
CA LEU A 112 -6.36 0.21 -11.82
C LEU A 112 -7.32 -0.65 -10.96
N PRO A 113 -8.21 -1.50 -11.53
CA PRO A 113 -9.05 -2.38 -10.73
C PRO A 113 -8.28 -3.33 -9.81
N GLU A 114 -7.10 -3.80 -10.26
CA GLU A 114 -6.25 -4.75 -9.55
C GLU A 114 -5.44 -4.11 -8.42
N LEU A 115 -5.20 -2.79 -8.47
CA LEU A 115 -4.34 -2.10 -7.51
C LEU A 115 -5.05 -1.87 -6.17
N ASP A 116 -4.40 -2.25 -5.07
CA ASP A 116 -4.81 -1.93 -3.71
C ASP A 116 -4.43 -0.49 -3.33
N LEU A 117 -3.30 0.00 -3.84
CA LEU A 117 -2.82 1.36 -3.63
C LEU A 117 -2.01 1.85 -4.83
N ILE A 118 -2.06 3.16 -5.08
CA ILE A 118 -1.32 3.88 -6.09
C ILE A 118 -0.42 4.90 -5.40
N LEU A 119 0.89 4.77 -5.57
CA LEU A 119 1.85 5.81 -5.19
C LEU A 119 2.05 6.74 -6.40
N TRP A 120 1.46 7.92 -6.34
CA TRP A 120 1.60 8.94 -7.38
C TRP A 120 2.80 9.84 -7.05
N VAL A 121 3.93 9.57 -7.70
CA VAL A 121 5.22 10.19 -7.39
C VAL A 121 5.41 11.45 -8.23
N ILE A 122 5.61 12.57 -7.55
CA ILE A 122 5.87 13.89 -8.12
C ILE A 122 7.26 14.35 -7.72
N LYS A 123 8.00 14.98 -8.62
CA LYS A 123 9.29 15.60 -8.30
C LYS A 123 9.08 16.96 -7.62
N ALA A 124 9.81 17.24 -6.55
CA ALA A 124 9.68 18.46 -5.76
C ALA A 124 9.97 19.76 -6.55
N ASP A 125 10.89 19.72 -7.51
CA ASP A 125 11.36 20.87 -8.29
C ASP A 125 10.66 21.03 -9.65
N ASP A 126 9.72 20.15 -10.02
CA ASP A 126 9.02 20.22 -11.31
C ASP A 126 8.19 21.52 -11.40
N ARG A 127 8.25 22.25 -12.51
CA ARG A 127 7.47 23.50 -12.67
C ARG A 127 6.23 23.33 -13.53
N ALA A 128 6.07 22.18 -14.19
CA ALA A 128 5.04 21.97 -15.21
C ALA A 128 4.15 20.78 -14.87
N PHE A 129 2.97 21.05 -14.29
CA PHE A 129 2.02 20.01 -13.89
C PHE A 129 0.81 19.83 -14.79
N SER A 130 0.61 20.70 -15.78
CA SER A 130 -0.62 20.72 -16.58
C SER A 130 -0.93 19.37 -17.23
N VAL A 131 0.10 18.66 -17.70
CA VAL A 131 -0.05 17.32 -18.29
C VAL A 131 -0.40 16.28 -17.23
N ASP A 132 0.27 16.30 -16.07
CA ASP A 132 -0.01 15.36 -14.97
C ASP A 132 -1.42 15.54 -14.42
N GLU A 133 -1.85 16.79 -14.25
CA GLU A 133 -3.18 17.16 -13.76
C GLU A 133 -4.27 16.69 -14.72
N CYS A 134 -4.13 17.00 -16.02
CA CYS A 134 -5.11 16.59 -17.03
C CYS A 134 -5.24 15.06 -17.09
N PHE A 135 -4.11 14.35 -17.13
CA PHE A 135 -4.13 12.89 -17.15
C PHE A 135 -4.72 12.30 -15.86
N TYR A 136 -4.33 12.83 -14.70
CA TYR A 136 -4.85 12.38 -13.41
C TYR A 136 -6.38 12.44 -13.39
N TRP A 137 -6.97 13.59 -13.74
CA TRP A 137 -8.43 13.74 -13.74
C TRP A 137 -9.12 12.83 -14.75
N ARG A 138 -8.48 12.59 -15.91
CA ARG A 138 -9.01 11.73 -16.97
C ARG A 138 -9.01 10.24 -16.60
N VAL A 139 -8.02 9.78 -15.85
CA VAL A 139 -7.78 8.33 -15.61
C VAL A 139 -8.15 7.89 -14.18
N MET A 140 -7.93 8.74 -13.18
CA MET A 140 -8.09 8.37 -11.77
C MET A 140 -9.51 8.57 -11.23
N THR A 141 -10.46 9.00 -12.08
CA THR A 141 -11.86 9.10 -11.70
C THR A 141 -12.37 7.75 -11.20
N GLY A 142 -12.83 7.69 -9.94
CA GLY A 142 -13.28 6.46 -9.27
C GLY A 142 -12.19 5.67 -8.52
N TYR A 143 -10.92 6.07 -8.64
CA TYR A 143 -9.78 5.45 -7.96
C TYR A 143 -9.02 6.41 -7.01
N GLN A 144 -9.47 7.66 -6.88
CA GLN A 144 -8.82 8.70 -6.05
C GLN A 144 -8.58 8.26 -4.59
N GLN A 145 -9.47 7.45 -4.04
CA GLN A 145 -9.37 6.87 -2.70
C GLN A 145 -8.23 5.86 -2.54
N ARG A 146 -7.62 5.41 -3.64
CA ARG A 146 -6.45 4.53 -3.63
C ARG A 146 -5.16 5.29 -3.96
N VAL A 147 -5.20 6.62 -4.14
CA VAL A 147 -4.04 7.41 -4.57
C VAL A 147 -3.39 8.12 -3.39
N LEU A 148 -2.14 7.78 -3.11
CA LEU A 148 -1.26 8.51 -2.21
C LEU A 148 -0.25 9.33 -3.03
N PHE A 149 -0.31 10.65 -2.91
CA PHE A 149 0.65 11.54 -3.55
C PHE A 149 1.95 11.61 -2.76
N VAL A 150 3.08 11.42 -3.46
CA VAL A 150 4.43 11.41 -2.88
C VAL A 150 5.32 12.40 -3.62
N VAL A 151 5.63 13.52 -2.98
CA VAL A 151 6.60 14.51 -3.46
C VAL A 151 8.00 14.04 -3.11
N ASN A 152 8.73 13.53 -4.10
CA ASN A 152 10.07 12.99 -3.95
C ASN A 152 11.15 14.02 -4.36
N GLN A 153 12.40 13.73 -3.98
CA GLN A 153 13.58 14.57 -4.24
C GLN A 153 13.52 15.94 -3.57
N VAL A 154 12.89 16.03 -2.38
CA VAL A 154 12.80 17.29 -1.62
C VAL A 154 14.14 17.81 -1.15
N ASP A 155 15.17 16.96 -1.11
CA ASP A 155 16.56 17.35 -0.89
C ASP A 155 17.12 18.28 -1.97
N LYS A 156 16.47 18.35 -3.13
CA LYS A 156 16.84 19.24 -4.24
C LYS A 156 15.97 20.50 -4.33
N ILE A 157 15.02 20.67 -3.42
CA ILE A 157 14.19 21.88 -3.44
C ILE A 157 15.07 23.09 -3.11
N GLU A 158 14.86 24.20 -3.81
CA GLU A 158 15.64 25.41 -3.59
C GLU A 158 15.39 25.97 -2.18
N PRO A 159 16.40 26.56 -1.50
CA PRO A 159 17.83 26.54 -1.85
C PRO A 159 18.46 25.17 -1.58
N SER A 160 18.88 24.46 -2.65
CA SER A 160 19.28 23.04 -2.55
C SER A 160 20.58 22.81 -1.75
N HIS A 161 21.43 23.83 -1.66
CA HIS A 161 22.70 23.79 -0.93
C HIS A 161 22.54 23.96 0.59
N GLU A 162 21.36 24.33 1.09
CA GLU A 162 21.11 24.52 2.52
C GLU A 162 20.69 23.24 3.25
N TRP A 163 20.58 22.10 2.55
CA TRP A 163 20.23 20.82 3.19
C TRP A 163 21.21 20.46 4.32
N TYR A 164 20.69 20.20 5.52
CA TYR A 164 21.52 19.82 6.66
C TYR A 164 21.99 18.38 6.53
N VAL A 165 23.21 18.18 6.03
CA VAL A 165 23.80 16.86 5.82
C VAL A 165 23.90 16.05 7.11
N THR A 166 24.41 16.65 8.20
CA THR A 166 24.63 15.96 9.49
C THR A 166 23.33 15.50 10.14
N GLY A 167 22.26 16.28 9.99
CA GLY A 167 20.93 15.96 10.54
C GLY A 167 20.01 15.24 9.56
N ASN A 168 20.45 15.06 8.31
CA ASN A 168 19.62 14.63 7.19
C ASN A 168 18.25 15.33 7.18
N ALA A 169 18.24 16.65 7.14
CA ALA A 169 17.01 17.42 7.26
C ALA A 169 17.01 18.67 6.37
N PRO A 170 15.84 19.12 5.89
CA PRO A 170 15.71 20.36 5.14
C PRO A 170 16.03 21.59 6.02
N SER A 171 16.55 22.64 5.38
CA SER A 171 16.67 23.95 6.02
C SER A 171 15.29 24.58 6.28
N PRO A 172 15.18 25.60 7.16
CA PRO A 172 13.93 26.34 7.34
C PRO A 172 13.37 26.93 6.03
N HIS A 173 14.25 27.40 5.13
CA HIS A 173 13.84 27.90 3.81
C HIS A 173 13.32 26.78 2.91
N GLN A 174 13.99 25.63 2.91
CA GLN A 174 13.51 24.46 2.17
C GLN A 174 12.17 23.97 2.71
N LEU A 175 11.95 23.97 4.04
CA LEU A 175 10.66 23.59 4.64
C LEU A 175 9.51 24.48 4.16
N VAL A 176 9.72 25.81 4.08
CA VAL A 176 8.72 26.73 3.53
C VAL A 176 8.39 26.39 2.08
N ASN A 177 9.41 26.09 1.26
CA ASN A 177 9.21 25.74 -0.14
C ASN A 177 8.56 24.34 -0.31
N ILE A 178 8.88 23.39 0.57
CA ILE A 178 8.22 22.08 0.60
C ILE A 178 6.74 22.27 0.93
N GLU A 179 6.39 23.05 1.95
CA GLU A 179 4.99 23.25 2.32
C GLU A 179 4.22 23.99 1.23
N ALA A 180 4.81 25.04 0.63
CA ALA A 180 4.23 25.71 -0.53
C ALA A 180 3.97 24.73 -1.68
N ARG A 181 4.91 23.81 -1.91
CA ARG A 181 4.78 22.77 -2.93
C ARG A 181 3.66 21.78 -2.62
N LEU A 182 3.56 21.32 -1.38
CA LEU A 182 2.47 20.44 -0.93
C LEU A 182 1.12 21.14 -1.08
N ALA A 183 1.03 22.43 -0.73
CA ALA A 183 -0.18 23.23 -0.90
C ALA A 183 -0.60 23.34 -2.38
N SER A 184 0.33 23.58 -3.30
CA SER A 184 0.02 23.60 -4.74
C SER A 184 -0.53 22.27 -5.24
N ILE A 185 0.05 21.13 -4.81
CA ILE A 185 -0.44 19.80 -5.20
C ILE A 185 -1.83 19.54 -4.62
N ARG A 186 -2.08 19.95 -3.37
CA ARG A 186 -3.42 19.86 -2.76
C ARG A 186 -4.45 20.65 -3.57
N GLN A 187 -4.09 21.83 -4.06
CA GLN A 187 -4.97 22.67 -4.87
C GLN A 187 -5.27 22.06 -6.25
N LEU A 188 -4.24 21.55 -6.95
CA LEU A 188 -4.39 21.01 -8.32
C LEU A 188 -5.11 19.66 -8.34
N PHE A 189 -4.73 18.75 -7.44
CA PHE A 189 -5.19 17.35 -7.50
C PHE A 189 -6.32 17.04 -6.52
N SER A 190 -6.60 17.92 -5.55
CA SER A 190 -7.61 17.71 -4.50
C SER A 190 -7.57 16.30 -3.88
N PRO A 191 -6.40 15.86 -3.39
CA PRO A 191 -6.19 14.48 -2.96
C PRO A 191 -7.04 14.15 -1.72
N LEU A 192 -7.56 12.91 -1.67
CA LEU A 192 -8.31 12.40 -0.51
C LEU A 192 -7.41 12.00 0.66
N HIS A 193 -6.14 11.71 0.37
CA HIS A 193 -5.12 11.33 1.34
C HIS A 193 -4.10 12.45 1.55
N PRO A 194 -3.40 12.49 2.71
CA PRO A 194 -2.34 13.46 2.94
C PRO A 194 -1.22 13.33 1.89
N VAL A 195 -0.79 14.47 1.34
CA VAL A 195 0.37 14.53 0.43
C VAL A 195 1.66 14.40 1.25
N CYS A 196 2.50 13.44 0.89
CA CYS A 196 3.74 13.17 1.60
C CYS A 196 4.94 13.80 0.90
N ALA A 197 5.87 14.41 1.64
CA ALA A 197 7.15 14.92 1.15
C ALA A 197 8.28 14.00 1.62
N VAL A 198 9.14 13.51 0.70
CA VAL A 198 10.20 12.56 1.00
C VAL A 198 11.46 12.82 0.17
N SER A 199 12.60 12.34 0.66
CA SER A 199 13.76 12.09 -0.20
C SER A 199 14.08 10.60 -0.18
N ALA A 200 13.85 9.90 -1.30
CA ALA A 200 14.30 8.52 -1.43
C ALA A 200 15.82 8.39 -1.42
N ARG A 201 16.56 9.44 -1.84
CA ARG A 201 18.03 9.44 -1.89
C ARG A 201 18.64 9.50 -0.50
N THR A 202 18.14 10.40 0.35
CA THR A 202 18.66 10.59 1.70
C THR A 202 17.84 9.83 2.75
N GLU A 203 16.76 9.16 2.32
CA GLU A 203 15.80 8.47 3.17
C GLU A 203 15.06 9.37 4.16
N TRP A 204 15.04 10.68 3.91
CA TRP A 204 14.32 11.63 4.76
C TRP A 204 12.80 11.45 4.67
N ASN A 205 12.17 11.44 5.86
CA ASN A 205 10.72 11.37 6.06
C ASN A 205 10.01 10.11 5.52
N LEU A 206 10.76 9.07 5.12
CA LEU A 206 10.18 7.79 4.70
C LEU A 206 9.33 7.12 5.80
N PRO A 207 9.71 7.10 7.10
CA PRO A 207 8.87 6.49 8.13
C PRO A 207 7.46 7.10 8.22
N SER A 208 7.36 8.44 8.19
CA SER A 208 6.05 9.13 8.25
C SER A 208 5.21 8.88 6.98
N MET A 209 5.86 8.82 5.81
CA MET A 209 5.20 8.45 4.56
C MET A 209 4.68 7.01 4.61
N VAL A 210 5.45 6.06 5.17
CA VAL A 210 5.02 4.66 5.34
C VAL A 210 3.83 4.57 6.29
N GLU A 211 3.85 5.25 7.44
CA GLU A 211 2.68 5.28 8.34
C GLU A 211 1.43 5.86 7.66
N THR A 212 1.59 6.80 6.74
CA THR A 212 0.49 7.31 5.91
C THR A 212 0.06 6.28 4.87
N MET A 213 0.99 5.65 4.18
CA MET A 213 0.75 4.57 3.21
C MET A 213 -0.04 3.43 3.83
N MET A 214 0.32 3.00 5.03
CA MET A 214 -0.38 1.95 5.77
C MET A 214 -1.84 2.32 6.06
N ARG A 215 -2.14 3.61 6.29
CA ARG A 215 -3.51 4.11 6.52
C ARG A 215 -4.35 4.19 5.25
N CYS A 216 -3.71 4.27 4.09
CA CYS A 216 -4.38 4.32 2.80
C CYS A 216 -4.64 2.91 2.22
N LEU A 217 -3.97 1.88 2.73
CA LEU A 217 -4.12 0.50 2.25
C LEU A 217 -5.44 -0.11 2.74
N PRO A 218 -6.07 -0.99 1.94
CA PRO A 218 -7.12 -1.87 2.43
C PRO A 218 -6.61 -2.74 3.58
N ASP A 219 -7.48 -3.04 4.55
CA ASP A 219 -7.10 -3.77 5.77
C ASP A 219 -6.39 -5.10 5.48
N ARG A 220 -6.90 -5.86 4.50
CA ARG A 220 -6.31 -7.13 4.03
C ARG A 220 -4.90 -7.02 3.45
N ALA A 221 -4.51 -5.83 2.97
CA ALA A 221 -3.23 -5.60 2.30
C ALA A 221 -2.11 -5.16 3.26
N THR A 222 -2.47 -4.58 4.41
CA THR A 222 -1.51 -3.99 5.35
C THR A 222 -0.45 -4.98 5.86
N SER A 223 -0.87 -6.17 6.29
CA SER A 223 0.04 -7.16 6.89
C SER A 223 1.07 -7.69 5.90
N PRO A 224 0.68 -8.17 4.69
CA PRO A 224 1.66 -8.56 3.69
C PRO A 224 2.60 -7.41 3.30
N VAL A 225 2.11 -6.18 3.11
CA VAL A 225 2.99 -5.02 2.83
C VAL A 225 4.02 -4.80 3.94
N ALA A 226 3.60 -4.87 5.20
CA ALA A 226 4.49 -4.67 6.34
C ALA A 226 5.65 -5.68 6.38
N THR A 227 5.44 -6.91 5.90
CA THR A 227 6.51 -7.94 5.83
C THR A 227 7.59 -7.63 4.78
N GLN A 228 7.24 -6.87 3.74
CA GLN A 228 8.11 -6.56 2.61
C GLN A 228 8.88 -5.24 2.79
N LEU A 229 8.44 -4.39 3.73
CA LEU A 229 9.14 -3.15 4.07
C LEU A 229 10.55 -3.42 4.59
N HIS A 230 11.46 -2.49 4.33
CA HIS A 230 12.75 -2.46 5.02
C HIS A 230 12.58 -2.50 6.52
N GLY A 231 13.45 -3.26 7.21
CA GLY A 231 13.39 -3.42 8.67
C GLY A 231 13.40 -2.08 9.43
N ARG A 232 14.05 -1.04 8.89
CA ARG A 232 14.06 0.32 9.46
C ARG A 232 12.73 1.07 9.33
N LEU A 233 11.88 0.69 8.36
CA LEU A 233 10.56 1.27 8.11
C LEU A 233 9.43 0.44 8.71
N CYS A 234 9.66 -0.86 8.96
CA CYS A 234 8.74 -1.74 9.68
C CYS A 234 8.84 -1.54 11.21
N ASN A 235 8.53 -0.31 11.64
CA ASN A 235 8.57 0.10 13.05
C ASN A 235 7.31 -0.36 13.82
N GLU A 236 7.30 -0.15 15.14
CA GLU A 236 6.18 -0.58 16.00
C GLU A 236 4.84 0.08 15.63
N PRO A 237 4.75 1.40 15.31
CA PRO A 237 3.53 1.99 14.77
C PRO A 237 2.97 1.26 13.54
N VAL A 238 3.84 0.94 12.57
CA VAL A 238 3.47 0.22 11.34
C VAL A 238 2.97 -1.19 11.66
N LYS A 239 3.67 -1.92 12.53
CA LYS A 239 3.26 -3.27 12.95
C LYS A 239 1.93 -3.26 13.71
N LYS A 240 1.76 -2.33 14.64
CA LYS A 240 0.52 -2.16 15.40
C LYS A 240 -0.65 -1.89 14.46
N GLN A 241 -0.46 -1.00 13.49
CA GLN A 241 -1.50 -0.71 12.51
C GLN A 241 -1.84 -1.93 11.66
N ALA A 242 -0.84 -2.62 11.10
CA ALA A 242 -1.06 -3.81 10.29
C ALA A 242 -1.77 -4.93 11.07
N ARG A 243 -1.45 -5.08 12.36
CA ARG A 243 -2.11 -6.01 13.27
C ARG A 243 -3.58 -5.68 13.48
N GLU A 244 -3.92 -4.43 13.76
CA GLU A 244 -5.32 -4.04 13.94
C GLU A 244 -6.12 -4.12 12.63
N SER A 245 -5.52 -3.75 11.50
CA SER A 245 -6.12 -3.94 10.17
C SER A 245 -6.35 -5.42 9.85
N PHE A 246 -5.42 -6.32 10.20
CA PHE A 246 -5.67 -7.77 10.05
C PHE A 246 -6.86 -8.23 10.90
N VAL A 247 -6.95 -7.79 12.14
CA VAL A 247 -8.10 -8.13 13.01
C VAL A 247 -9.41 -7.59 12.43
N SER A 248 -9.39 -6.37 11.89
CA SER A 248 -10.53 -5.76 11.19
C SER A 248 -10.95 -6.59 9.96
N ALA A 249 -10.01 -6.94 9.09
CA ALA A 249 -10.26 -7.78 7.92
C ALA A 249 -10.81 -9.16 8.30
N VAL A 250 -10.30 -9.77 9.37
CA VAL A 250 -10.86 -11.01 9.93
C VAL A 250 -12.30 -10.78 10.39
N GLY A 251 -12.59 -9.67 11.07
CA GLY A 251 -13.94 -9.28 11.48
C GLY A 251 -14.92 -9.19 10.30
N GLU A 252 -14.52 -8.57 9.18
CA GLU A 252 -15.34 -8.46 7.96
C GLU A 252 -15.75 -9.83 7.38
N VAL A 253 -14.92 -10.87 7.55
CA VAL A 253 -15.28 -12.25 7.15
C VAL A 253 -16.47 -12.75 7.97
N PHE A 254 -16.51 -12.45 9.27
CA PHE A 254 -17.65 -12.82 10.13
C PHE A 254 -18.88 -11.98 9.82
N ASP A 255 -18.71 -10.68 9.55
CA ASP A 255 -19.83 -9.81 9.22
C ASP A 255 -20.50 -10.23 7.90
N SER A 256 -19.69 -10.64 6.91
CA SER A 256 -20.16 -11.24 5.66
C SER A 256 -20.91 -12.55 5.90
N ALA A 257 -20.40 -13.40 6.80
CA ALA A 257 -21.10 -14.62 7.18
C ALA A 257 -22.42 -14.31 7.88
N GLU A 258 -22.47 -13.33 8.79
CA GLU A 258 -23.67 -12.95 9.55
C GLU A 258 -24.77 -12.32 8.66
N ALA A 259 -24.37 -11.57 7.64
CA ALA A 259 -25.26 -10.92 6.68
C ALA A 259 -26.01 -11.93 5.78
N ALA A 260 -25.55 -13.18 5.73
CA ALA A 260 -26.20 -14.22 4.95
C ALA A 260 -27.64 -14.49 5.42
N SER A 261 -28.59 -14.37 4.50
CA SER A 261 -30.04 -14.36 4.78
C SER A 261 -30.61 -15.65 5.40
N PHE A 262 -29.87 -16.75 5.30
CA PHE A 262 -30.29 -18.08 5.75
C PHE A 262 -29.88 -18.42 7.20
N ILE A 263 -29.24 -17.50 7.93
CA ILE A 263 -28.74 -17.74 9.29
C ILE A 263 -29.76 -17.30 10.35
N ALA A 264 -30.20 -18.24 11.19
CA ALA A 264 -31.11 -17.98 12.31
C ALA A 264 -30.46 -17.11 13.40
N ALA A 265 -31.26 -16.31 14.12
CA ALA A 265 -30.78 -15.37 15.15
C ALA A 265 -29.91 -16.00 16.25
N PRO A 266 -30.20 -17.22 16.79
CA PRO A 266 -29.33 -17.85 17.77
C PRO A 266 -27.92 -18.14 17.23
N LEU A 267 -27.83 -18.52 15.95
CA LEU A 267 -26.55 -18.81 15.30
C LEU A 267 -25.75 -17.52 15.03
N LYS A 268 -26.41 -16.39 14.74
CA LYS A 268 -25.75 -15.08 14.65
C LYS A 268 -25.07 -14.67 15.96
N ALA A 269 -25.73 -14.91 17.10
CA ALA A 269 -25.13 -14.63 18.40
C ALA A 269 -23.85 -15.46 18.66
N ILE A 270 -23.87 -16.74 18.27
CA ILE A 270 -22.69 -17.62 18.34
C ILE A 270 -21.58 -17.09 17.42
N ILE A 271 -21.90 -16.73 16.17
CA ILE A 271 -20.95 -16.16 15.21
C ILE A 271 -20.25 -14.92 15.78
N ARG A 272 -20.99 -14.02 16.43
CA ARG A 272 -20.42 -12.82 17.07
C ARG A 272 -19.49 -13.16 18.23
N THR A 273 -19.87 -14.11 19.09
CA THR A 273 -19.01 -14.54 20.20
C THR A 273 -17.71 -15.18 19.68
N VAL A 274 -17.82 -15.99 18.61
CA VAL A 274 -16.67 -16.62 17.96
C VAL A 274 -15.80 -15.58 17.25
N ARG A 275 -16.39 -14.57 16.60
CA ARG A 275 -15.68 -13.43 16.00
C ARG A 275 -14.81 -12.72 17.05
N ASP A 276 -15.37 -12.39 18.22
CA ASP A 276 -14.64 -11.67 19.26
C ASP A 276 -13.49 -12.51 19.84
N ALA A 277 -13.72 -13.82 20.02
CA ALA A 277 -12.67 -14.75 20.43
C ALA A 277 -11.55 -14.84 19.37
N ILE A 278 -11.90 -14.92 18.08
CA ILE A 278 -10.95 -15.01 16.98
C ILE A 278 -10.21 -13.70 16.77
N ALA A 279 -10.85 -12.54 16.94
CA ALA A 279 -10.19 -11.25 16.91
C ALA A 279 -9.11 -11.15 17.99
N SER A 280 -9.39 -11.66 19.20
CA SER A 280 -8.41 -11.73 20.29
C SER A 280 -7.23 -12.67 19.95
N VAL A 281 -7.52 -13.88 19.44
CA VAL A 281 -6.49 -14.84 19.03
C VAL A 281 -5.66 -14.29 17.86
N ALA A 282 -6.30 -13.78 16.81
CA ALA A 282 -5.67 -13.20 15.63
C ALA A 282 -4.68 -12.10 16.02
N ARG A 283 -5.06 -11.22 16.95
CA ARG A 283 -4.15 -10.19 17.48
C ARG A 283 -2.94 -10.79 18.18
N ALA A 284 -3.13 -11.85 18.98
CA ALA A 284 -2.06 -12.49 19.73
C ALA A 284 -1.10 -13.30 18.84
N VAL A 285 -1.60 -13.90 17.76
CA VAL A 285 -0.80 -14.74 16.85
C VAL A 285 -0.27 -14.00 15.63
N TRP A 286 -0.64 -12.74 15.42
CA TRP A 286 -0.30 -11.96 14.23
C TRP A 286 1.21 -11.93 13.94
N ASP A 287 2.03 -11.66 14.95
CA ASP A 287 3.49 -11.63 14.78
C ASP A 287 4.01 -12.98 14.28
N TRP A 288 3.48 -14.11 14.77
CA TRP A 288 3.90 -15.44 14.32
C TRP A 288 3.40 -15.79 12.92
N ILE A 289 2.31 -15.19 12.44
CA ILE A 289 1.81 -15.43 11.08
C ILE A 289 2.69 -14.67 10.07
N PHE A 290 3.07 -13.43 10.38
CA PHE A 290 3.70 -12.52 9.42
C PHE A 290 5.21 -12.32 9.60
N PHE A 291 5.78 -12.63 10.77
CA PHE A 291 7.22 -12.51 11.08
C PHE A 291 7.78 -13.80 11.70
#